data_AF-A0A919GGU8-F1
#
_entry.id   AF-A0A919GGU8-F1
#
_cell.length_a   1.000
_cell.length_b   1.000
_cell.length_c   1.000
_cell.angle_alpha   90.00
_cell.angle_beta   90.00
_cell.angle_gamma   90.00
#
_symmetry.space_group_name_H-M   'P 1'
#
loop_
_entity.id
_entity.type
_entity.pdbx_description
1 polymer ?
#
loop_
_entity_poly.entity_id
_entity_poly.type
_entity_poly.pdbx_seq_one_letter_code
_entity_poly.pdbx_strand_id
1 'polypeptide(L)'
;MPVEHDRPTGGTPTLGQGPRRRIRSLPTALAALAGLALAALGPVQTAAASGAAPAATGLHISGGKLVEGNGSAFVLRGVSAAHAWYADRTTQSLKDIRALGANSARIVLSTGARWTQNNASDVSNIIGQCKLNKLICILEAHDTAAGSRPGRPPRHAPAATGRGSVRQHGRGPAQRAQPPVPTYAPELEEPMAVEPAPVSERPVHAPPAPVPHPAPQVLAAFEAAKGFMPLDEGLALYAAACRAAALGLPLLEVGTYCGRSTLLLADAARAAGVTAVTVDHHRGSEEQQPGWEYHDPELVDPDPGVGRMDTLPVFRRTLFKAGLEDHVVAVVGRSPQVARLWRAPLGLVFIDGGHTDEHARGDYEGWTPHLAPGGLLVIHDVFPDPADGGRAPYRIYRRALDSGAFAEVAAVRSLRVLRTAEQAAGAAV
;
A
#
# COMPACT_ATOMS: atom_id res chain seq x y z
N MET A 1 58.89 30.40 27.96
CA MET A 1 60.24 29.88 28.21
C MET A 1 60.19 28.36 28.26
N PRO A 2 60.56 27.65 27.17
CA PRO A 2 60.77 26.20 27.17
C PRO A 2 62.27 25.87 27.32
N VAL A 3 62.60 24.87 28.14
CA VAL A 3 63.95 24.32 28.39
C VAL A 3 63.72 22.88 28.91
N GLU A 4 64.40 21.80 28.51
CA GLU A 4 65.24 21.50 27.33
C GLU A 4 65.33 19.95 27.20
N HIS A 5 65.85 19.43 26.09
CA HIS A 5 66.06 17.99 25.89
C HIS A 5 67.23 17.44 26.73
N ASP A 6 67.19 16.14 27.07
CA ASP A 6 68.41 15.35 27.12
C ASP A 6 68.25 13.87 26.69
N ARG A 7 69.30 13.36 26.06
CA ARG A 7 69.61 12.03 25.51
C ARG A 7 71.08 12.14 25.03
N PRO A 8 71.91 11.06 24.99
CA PRO A 8 71.63 9.65 25.25
C PRO A 8 72.77 8.96 26.08
N THR A 9 72.79 7.63 26.15
CA THR A 9 73.96 6.79 25.77
C THR A 9 73.63 5.30 25.89
N GLY A 10 74.29 4.45 25.11
CA GLY A 10 74.05 2.99 25.09
C GLY A 10 75.24 2.18 25.60
N GLY A 11 75.01 0.90 25.93
CA GLY A 11 76.05 -0.05 26.32
C GLY A 11 75.54 -1.49 26.41
N THR A 12 76.13 -2.39 25.62
CA THR A 12 75.95 -3.85 25.60
C THR A 12 77.23 -4.48 25.02
N PRO A 13 77.47 -5.81 25.08
CA PRO A 13 77.12 -6.83 26.08
C PRO A 13 78.35 -7.72 26.45
N THR A 14 78.17 -8.76 27.28
CA THR A 14 78.97 -10.01 27.37
C THR A 14 78.31 -10.92 28.42
N LEU A 15 78.52 -12.24 28.52
CA LEU A 15 78.60 -13.40 27.61
C LEU A 15 78.86 -14.61 28.54
N GLY A 16 78.09 -15.69 28.43
CA GLY A 16 78.26 -16.91 29.25
C GLY A 16 77.18 -17.94 28.89
N GLN A 17 77.33 -18.63 27.75
CA GLN A 17 77.82 -20.02 27.62
C GLN A 17 76.82 -21.10 28.09
N GLY A 18 76.48 -22.03 27.17
CA GLY A 18 75.49 -23.09 27.35
C GLY A 18 76.06 -24.43 27.84
N PRO A 19 75.44 -25.58 27.47
CA PRO A 19 75.65 -26.05 26.10
C PRO A 19 74.46 -26.68 25.33
N ARG A 20 74.70 -26.78 24.02
CA ARG A 20 74.00 -27.48 22.92
C ARG A 20 73.97 -29.02 23.14
N ARG A 21 73.27 -29.91 22.43
CA ARG A 21 72.34 -29.93 21.25
C ARG A 21 71.80 -31.38 21.13
N ARG A 22 70.69 -31.63 20.43
CA ARG A 22 70.64 -32.40 19.15
C ARG A 22 69.19 -32.62 18.66
N ILE A 23 69.01 -32.47 17.35
CA ILE A 23 67.80 -32.79 16.58
C ILE A 23 68.02 -34.14 15.90
N ARG A 24 66.99 -35.01 15.83
CA ARG A 24 66.92 -36.14 14.88
C ARG A 24 65.48 -36.40 14.40
N SER A 25 65.27 -36.15 13.10
CA SER A 25 64.46 -36.90 12.12
C SER A 25 63.18 -37.67 12.52
N LEU A 26 62.10 -37.41 11.78
CA LEU A 26 60.92 -38.29 11.62
C LEU A 26 61.28 -39.67 11.04
N PRO A 27 60.36 -40.64 11.17
CA PRO A 27 59.99 -41.48 10.04
C PRO A 27 58.49 -41.45 9.70
N THR A 28 58.20 -41.76 8.44
CA THR A 28 56.88 -42.05 7.86
C THR A 28 56.34 -43.43 8.27
N ALA A 29 55.01 -43.59 8.30
CA ALA A 29 54.35 -44.90 8.21
C ALA A 29 52.99 -44.77 7.48
N LEU A 30 52.64 -45.79 6.69
CA LEU A 30 51.49 -45.86 5.79
C LEU A 30 50.82 -47.24 5.97
N ALA A 31 49.50 -47.36 5.71
CA ALA A 31 48.69 -48.60 5.78
C ALA A 31 48.52 -49.18 7.22
N ALA A 32 47.51 -49.97 7.61
CA ALA A 32 46.19 -50.37 7.07
C ALA A 32 45.31 -50.86 8.29
N LEU A 33 44.20 -51.64 8.25
CA LEU A 33 43.43 -52.36 7.21
C LEU A 33 41.98 -52.65 7.76
N ALA A 34 40.96 -52.47 6.92
CA ALA A 34 39.57 -53.00 6.87
C ALA A 34 38.88 -53.79 8.04
N GLY A 35 37.55 -53.62 8.07
CA GLY A 35 36.53 -54.41 8.81
C GLY A 35 35.31 -53.51 9.08
N LEU A 36 34.05 -53.88 8.83
CA LEU A 36 33.45 -55.14 8.39
C LEU A 36 32.19 -54.82 7.54
N ALA A 37 31.89 -55.61 6.50
CA ALA A 37 30.65 -55.48 5.74
C ALA A 37 29.58 -56.45 6.26
N LEU A 38 28.32 -56.01 6.35
CA LEU A 38 27.17 -56.92 6.47
C LEU A 38 25.96 -56.41 5.67
N ALA A 39 25.27 -57.35 5.03
CA ALA A 39 24.36 -57.14 3.93
C ALA A 39 23.06 -56.37 4.24
N ALA A 40 22.57 -55.64 3.23
CA ALA A 40 21.15 -55.42 3.01
C ALA A 40 20.85 -55.46 1.50
N LEU A 41 20.10 -56.48 1.06
CA LEU A 41 19.56 -56.57 -0.30
C LEU A 41 18.36 -55.61 -0.41
N GLY A 42 18.59 -54.42 -0.96
CA GLY A 42 17.53 -53.52 -1.42
C GLY A 42 17.09 -53.85 -2.86
N PRO A 43 15.82 -53.61 -3.22
CA PRO A 43 15.31 -53.97 -4.55
C PRO A 43 15.96 -53.13 -5.65
N VAL A 44 16.15 -53.76 -6.82
CA VAL A 44 16.57 -53.08 -8.05
C VAL A 44 15.49 -52.07 -8.44
N GLN A 45 15.71 -50.80 -8.12
CA GLN A 45 14.97 -49.71 -8.74
C GLN A 45 15.51 -49.55 -10.15
N THR A 46 14.74 -50.02 -11.13
CA THR A 46 14.95 -49.67 -12.53
C THR A 46 14.86 -48.15 -12.63
N ALA A 47 15.99 -47.49 -12.85
CA ALA A 47 16.02 -46.09 -13.19
C ALA A 47 15.27 -45.93 -14.52
N ALA A 48 14.00 -45.50 -14.44
CA ALA A 48 13.25 -45.11 -15.61
C ALA A 48 14.02 -43.96 -16.25
N ALA A 49 14.60 -44.22 -17.43
CA ALA A 49 15.20 -43.19 -18.25
C ALA A 49 14.06 -42.27 -18.74
N SER A 50 13.70 -41.28 -17.93
CA SER A 50 12.87 -40.17 -18.34
C SER A 50 13.63 -39.45 -19.44
N GLY A 51 13.31 -39.77 -20.70
CA GLY A 51 13.94 -39.15 -21.86
C GLY A 51 13.84 -37.64 -21.71
N ALA A 52 15.00 -36.97 -21.69
CA ALA A 52 15.04 -35.52 -21.62
C ALA A 52 14.26 -34.99 -22.83
N ALA A 53 13.15 -34.31 -22.57
CA ALA A 53 12.44 -33.57 -23.61
C ALA A 53 13.43 -32.63 -24.30
N PRO A 54 13.34 -32.43 -25.62
CA PRO A 54 14.28 -31.58 -26.34
C PRO A 54 14.33 -30.20 -25.69
N ALA A 55 15.54 -29.76 -25.35
CA ALA A 55 15.77 -28.48 -24.68
C ALA A 55 15.08 -27.34 -25.45
N ALA A 56 14.02 -26.78 -24.88
CA ALA A 56 13.24 -25.75 -25.54
C ALA A 56 14.13 -24.51 -25.78
N THR A 57 14.19 -24.06 -27.03
CA THR A 57 15.12 -23.01 -27.44
C THR A 57 14.69 -21.65 -26.89
N GLY A 58 15.28 -21.24 -25.76
CA GLY A 58 15.02 -19.95 -25.12
C GLY A 58 14.22 -20.07 -23.81
N LEU A 59 13.42 -19.04 -23.52
CA LEU A 59 12.65 -18.96 -22.28
C LEU A 59 11.34 -19.75 -22.37
N HIS A 60 11.09 -20.60 -21.38
CA HIS A 60 9.86 -21.42 -21.30
C HIS A 60 9.40 -21.59 -19.85
N ILE A 61 8.18 -22.07 -19.63
CA ILE A 61 7.64 -22.32 -18.28
C ILE A 61 7.88 -23.79 -17.91
N SER A 62 8.46 -24.03 -16.73
CA SER A 62 8.61 -25.36 -16.12
C SER A 62 8.43 -25.26 -14.61
N GLY A 63 7.60 -26.14 -14.04
CA GLY A 63 7.32 -26.15 -12.59
C GLY A 63 6.81 -24.81 -12.02
N GLY A 64 6.03 -24.06 -12.81
CA GLY A 64 5.54 -22.72 -12.46
C GLY A 64 6.59 -21.60 -12.52
N LYS A 65 7.81 -21.88 -12.97
CA LYS A 65 8.91 -20.91 -13.11
C LYS A 65 9.23 -20.66 -14.57
N LEU A 66 9.64 -19.43 -14.89
CA LEU A 66 10.29 -19.12 -16.17
C LEU A 66 11.73 -19.65 -16.11
N VAL A 67 12.12 -20.46 -17.10
CA VAL A 67 13.42 -21.14 -17.17
C VAL A 67 14.09 -20.90 -18.52
N GLU A 68 15.43 -20.91 -18.55
CA GLU A 68 16.23 -20.88 -19.77
C GLU A 68 16.27 -22.25 -20.45
N GLY A 69 16.73 -22.33 -21.70
CA GLY A 69 16.85 -23.58 -22.46
C GLY A 69 17.79 -24.63 -21.85
N ASN A 70 18.63 -24.25 -20.88
CA ASN A 70 19.45 -25.18 -20.09
C ASN A 70 18.75 -25.69 -18.81
N GLY A 71 17.48 -25.32 -18.58
CA GLY A 71 16.70 -25.69 -17.40
C GLY A 71 16.90 -24.79 -16.17
N SER A 72 17.82 -23.82 -16.22
CA SER A 72 18.06 -22.89 -15.11
C SER A 72 16.89 -21.92 -14.93
N ALA A 73 16.54 -21.59 -13.68
CA ALA A 73 15.53 -20.57 -13.39
C ALA A 73 15.97 -19.20 -13.92
N PHE A 74 15.19 -18.63 -14.83
CA PHE A 74 15.43 -17.31 -15.38
C PHE A 74 14.86 -16.25 -14.45
N VAL A 75 15.74 -15.38 -13.94
CA VAL A 75 15.36 -14.22 -13.13
C VAL A 75 15.65 -12.95 -13.93
N LEU A 76 14.59 -12.22 -14.30
CA LEU A 76 14.70 -10.94 -15.00
C LEU A 76 15.24 -9.88 -14.04
N ARG A 77 16.34 -9.22 -14.42
CA ARG A 77 17.00 -8.14 -13.68
C ARG A 77 17.28 -7.00 -14.65
N GLY A 78 16.50 -5.93 -14.58
CA GLY A 78 16.56 -4.86 -15.56
C GLY A 78 16.40 -3.46 -14.99
N VAL A 79 16.83 -2.49 -15.78
CA VAL A 79 16.76 -1.06 -15.50
C VAL A 79 16.06 -0.37 -16.68
N SER A 80 15.35 0.72 -16.42
CA SER A 80 14.70 1.51 -17.48
C SER A 80 15.67 2.50 -18.11
N ALA A 81 15.76 2.49 -19.45
CA ALA A 81 16.47 3.48 -20.25
C ALA A 81 15.45 4.44 -20.89
N ALA A 82 15.50 5.70 -20.46
CA ALA A 82 14.56 6.77 -20.80
C ALA A 82 14.83 7.36 -22.22
N HIS A 83 14.83 6.50 -23.23
CA HIS A 83 15.32 6.80 -24.58
C HIS A 83 14.55 7.93 -25.28
N ALA A 84 13.21 7.98 -25.14
CA ALA A 84 12.36 9.02 -25.72
C ALA A 84 12.76 10.47 -25.36
N TRP A 85 13.50 10.67 -24.25
CA TRP A 85 13.99 11.98 -23.82
C TRP A 85 15.51 12.11 -23.86
N TYR A 86 16.25 11.00 -23.82
CA TYR A 86 17.72 10.95 -23.72
C TYR A 86 18.35 9.96 -24.73
N ALA A 87 17.97 10.10 -26.00
CA ALA A 87 18.43 9.23 -27.08
C ALA A 87 19.97 9.24 -27.23
N ASP A 88 20.58 10.41 -27.08
CA ASP A 88 22.03 10.65 -27.08
C ASP A 88 22.78 9.83 -26.03
N ARG A 89 22.19 9.66 -24.83
CA ARG A 89 22.80 8.92 -23.71
C ARG A 89 22.58 7.42 -23.76
N THR A 90 21.62 6.94 -24.56
CA THR A 90 21.16 5.54 -24.54
C THR A 90 22.27 4.53 -24.81
N THR A 91 23.17 4.83 -25.76
CA THR A 91 24.31 3.95 -26.11
C THR A 91 25.25 3.71 -24.92
N GLN A 92 25.45 4.71 -24.06
CA GLN A 92 26.26 4.55 -22.86
C GLN A 92 25.44 3.92 -21.73
N SER A 93 24.19 4.36 -21.53
CA SER A 93 23.29 3.77 -20.53
C SER A 93 23.15 2.26 -20.66
N LEU A 94 23.06 1.71 -21.88
CA LEU A 94 22.98 0.26 -22.09
C LEU A 94 24.27 -0.49 -21.69
N LYS A 95 25.44 0.14 -21.81
CA LYS A 95 26.71 -0.43 -21.32
C LYS A 95 26.74 -0.40 -19.79
N ASP A 96 26.33 0.71 -19.20
CA ASP A 96 26.35 0.89 -17.74
C ASP A 96 25.36 -0.05 -17.05
N ILE A 97 24.15 -0.19 -17.60
CA ILE A 97 23.14 -1.17 -17.17
C ILE A 97 23.72 -2.60 -17.20
N ARG A 98 24.45 -2.95 -18.26
CA ARG A 98 25.13 -4.25 -18.35
C ARG A 98 26.28 -4.39 -17.34
N ALA A 99 27.07 -3.34 -17.12
CA ALA A 99 28.17 -3.34 -16.16
C ALA A 99 27.69 -3.53 -14.71
N LEU A 100 26.50 -3.03 -14.38
CA LEU A 100 25.81 -3.24 -13.11
C LEU A 100 25.17 -4.64 -12.95
N GLY A 101 25.36 -5.56 -13.91
CA GLY A 101 24.92 -6.95 -13.81
C GLY A 101 23.47 -7.23 -14.22
N ALA A 102 22.78 -6.25 -14.83
CA ALA A 102 21.47 -6.47 -15.42
C ALA A 102 21.53 -7.43 -16.62
N ASN A 103 20.44 -8.18 -16.84
CA ASN A 103 20.22 -9.02 -18.02
C ASN A 103 19.13 -8.49 -18.96
N SER A 104 18.44 -7.41 -18.60
CA SER A 104 17.46 -6.73 -19.45
C SER A 104 17.50 -5.20 -19.34
N ALA A 105 16.92 -4.52 -20.32
CA ALA A 105 16.66 -3.08 -20.27
C ALA A 105 15.25 -2.78 -20.78
N ARG A 106 14.49 -1.99 -20.03
CA ARG A 106 13.19 -1.44 -20.49
C ARG A 106 13.46 -0.14 -21.24
N ILE A 107 13.23 -0.12 -22.55
CA ILE A 107 13.42 1.05 -23.40
C ILE A 107 12.11 1.82 -23.47
N VAL A 108 12.13 3.04 -22.92
CA VAL A 108 10.99 3.96 -22.96
C VAL A 108 11.01 4.69 -24.30
N LEU A 109 10.03 4.41 -25.16
CA LEU A 109 9.86 5.00 -26.49
C LEU A 109 8.62 5.90 -26.55
N SER A 110 8.61 6.84 -27.48
CA SER A 110 7.46 7.68 -27.81
C SER A 110 6.79 7.26 -29.12
N THR A 111 5.46 7.33 -29.16
CA THR A 111 4.67 7.09 -30.38
C THR A 111 4.49 8.34 -31.25
N GLY A 112 4.85 9.52 -30.74
CA GLY A 112 4.59 10.81 -31.41
C GLY A 112 3.33 11.52 -30.90
N ALA A 113 2.59 10.94 -29.95
CA ALA A 113 1.36 11.55 -29.43
C ALA A 113 1.61 12.57 -28.31
N ARG A 114 2.78 12.52 -27.65
CA ARG A 114 3.19 13.44 -26.58
C ARG A 114 4.61 13.97 -26.72
N TRP A 115 5.55 13.14 -27.14
CA TRP A 115 6.96 13.50 -27.35
C TRP A 115 7.40 13.14 -28.77
N THR A 116 8.60 13.54 -29.20
CA THR A 116 9.13 13.19 -30.53
C THR A 116 9.07 11.68 -30.78
N GLN A 117 8.49 11.25 -31.89
CA GLN A 117 8.32 9.84 -32.22
C GLN A 117 9.66 9.13 -32.44
N ASN A 118 9.85 7.96 -31.81
CA ASN A 118 10.95 7.06 -32.16
C ASN A 118 10.55 6.26 -33.41
N ASN A 119 11.33 6.38 -34.50
CA ASN A 119 11.02 5.71 -35.76
C ASN A 119 11.57 4.27 -35.82
N ALA A 120 11.16 3.50 -36.83
CA ALA A 120 11.53 2.09 -36.94
C ALA A 120 13.06 1.84 -37.03
N SER A 121 13.81 2.74 -37.66
CA SER A 121 15.28 2.64 -37.77
C SER A 121 15.96 2.87 -36.41
N ASP A 122 15.47 3.84 -35.65
CA ASP A 122 15.90 4.16 -34.29
C ASP A 122 15.64 2.98 -33.33
N VAL A 123 14.41 2.45 -33.32
CA VAL A 123 14.05 1.24 -32.56
C VAL A 123 14.92 0.03 -32.95
N SER A 124 15.19 -0.15 -34.26
CA SER A 124 16.07 -1.22 -34.75
C SER A 124 17.51 -1.07 -34.27
N ASN A 125 18.04 0.15 -34.24
CA ASN A 125 19.36 0.46 -33.69
C ASN A 125 19.41 0.12 -32.19
N ILE A 126 18.41 0.52 -31.39
CA ILE A 126 18.36 0.21 -29.95
C ILE A 126 18.31 -1.30 -29.69
N ILE A 127 17.52 -2.06 -30.46
CA ILE A 127 17.51 -3.53 -30.37
C ILE A 127 18.91 -4.09 -30.68
N GLY A 128 19.60 -3.54 -31.68
CA GLY A 128 20.99 -3.87 -31.98
C GLY A 128 21.93 -3.60 -30.80
N GLN A 129 21.83 -2.42 -30.17
CA GLN A 129 22.64 -2.06 -29.01
C GLN A 129 22.35 -2.94 -27.79
N CYS A 130 21.10 -3.33 -27.55
CA CYS A 130 20.76 -4.28 -26.48
C CYS A 130 21.39 -5.66 -26.74
N LYS A 131 21.32 -6.16 -28.00
CA LYS A 131 21.98 -7.42 -28.40
C LYS A 131 23.50 -7.34 -28.20
N LEU A 132 24.15 -6.25 -28.61
CA LEU A 132 25.58 -6.03 -28.41
C LEU A 132 25.98 -6.05 -26.92
N ASN A 133 25.16 -5.46 -26.05
CA ASN A 133 25.36 -5.47 -24.60
C ASN A 133 24.85 -6.76 -23.92
N LYS A 134 24.37 -7.77 -24.68
CA LYS A 134 23.79 -9.01 -24.15
C LYS A 134 22.65 -8.75 -23.15
N LEU A 135 21.79 -7.78 -23.46
CA LEU A 135 20.60 -7.41 -22.70
C LEU A 135 19.33 -7.83 -23.46
N ILE A 136 18.35 -8.36 -22.74
CA ILE A 136 16.98 -8.55 -23.24
C ILE A 136 16.33 -7.18 -23.38
N CYS A 137 16.01 -6.80 -24.62
CA CYS A 137 15.37 -5.54 -24.95
C CYS A 137 13.86 -5.63 -24.71
N ILE A 138 13.34 -4.85 -23.76
CA ILE A 138 11.91 -4.74 -23.47
C ILE A 138 11.46 -3.37 -23.97
N LEU A 139 10.72 -3.33 -25.08
CA LEU A 139 10.24 -2.08 -25.66
C LEU A 139 8.91 -1.65 -25.04
N GLU A 140 8.78 -0.37 -24.71
CA GLU A 140 7.57 0.23 -24.15
C GLU A 140 7.21 1.52 -24.90
N ALA A 141 5.96 1.64 -25.36
CA ALA A 141 5.40 2.88 -25.89
C ALA A 141 4.78 3.72 -24.75
N HIS A 142 5.51 4.73 -24.28
CA HIS A 142 5.15 5.50 -23.08
C HIS A 142 3.90 6.38 -23.24
N ASP A 143 3.69 6.93 -24.44
CA ASP A 143 2.57 7.81 -24.77
C ASP A 143 1.19 7.17 -24.54
N THR A 144 1.13 5.84 -24.45
CA THR A 144 -0.09 5.05 -24.24
C THR A 144 -0.38 4.74 -22.77
N ALA A 145 0.55 5.03 -21.85
CA ALA A 145 0.34 4.88 -20.41
C ALA A 145 -0.69 5.90 -19.91
N ALA A 146 -1.86 5.40 -19.48
CA ALA A 146 -3.02 6.22 -19.11
C ALA A 146 -2.77 7.03 -17.82
N GLY A 147 -2.22 8.25 -17.97
CA GLY A 147 -1.89 9.13 -16.84
C GLY A 147 -2.06 10.63 -17.11
N SER A 148 -2.68 11.03 -18.23
CA SER A 148 -3.17 12.40 -18.48
C SER A 148 -4.07 12.38 -19.72
N ARG A 149 -5.02 13.31 -19.84
CA ARG A 149 -5.94 13.38 -21.01
C ARG A 149 -5.14 13.53 -22.32
N PRO A 150 -5.32 12.63 -23.31
CA PRO A 150 -4.98 12.96 -24.68
C PRO A 150 -5.86 14.11 -25.14
N GLY A 151 -5.28 15.06 -25.88
CA GLY A 151 -6.08 15.99 -26.68
C GLY A 151 -6.95 15.16 -27.65
N ARG A 152 -8.24 15.51 -27.71
CA ARG A 152 -9.24 14.97 -28.65
C ARG A 152 -8.61 14.77 -30.05
N PRO A 153 -8.65 13.58 -30.66
CA PRO A 153 -8.15 13.43 -32.03
C PRO A 153 -8.99 14.31 -32.97
N PRO A 154 -8.39 14.95 -33.98
CA PRO A 154 -9.14 15.73 -34.95
C PRO A 154 -10.07 14.79 -35.72
N ARG A 155 -11.38 14.93 -35.51
CA ARG A 155 -12.36 14.31 -36.40
C ARG A 155 -12.27 15.03 -37.74
N HIS A 156 -11.79 14.34 -38.77
CA HIS A 156 -12.05 14.75 -40.14
C HIS A 156 -13.58 14.68 -40.37
N ALA A 157 -14.18 15.85 -40.55
CA ALA A 157 -15.50 16.03 -41.14
C ALA A 157 -15.37 17.13 -42.21
N PRO A 158 -16.03 17.00 -43.37
CA PRO A 158 -15.69 17.78 -44.55
C PRO A 158 -16.11 19.25 -44.42
N ALA A 159 -15.47 20.11 -45.20
CA ALA A 159 -15.78 21.52 -45.27
C ALA A 159 -17.22 21.76 -45.81
N ALA A 160 -17.97 22.60 -45.11
CA ALA A 160 -19.18 23.24 -45.62
C ALA A 160 -19.15 24.73 -45.26
N THR A 161 -19.38 25.56 -46.27
CA THR A 161 -19.29 27.03 -46.22
C THR A 161 -20.50 27.68 -45.52
N GLY A 162 -20.29 28.76 -44.75
CA GLY A 162 -21.39 29.61 -44.25
C GLY A 162 -20.89 30.92 -43.65
N ARG A 163 -21.43 32.06 -44.12
CA ARG A 163 -21.08 33.43 -43.67
C ARG A 163 -22.14 34.01 -42.72
N GLY A 164 -21.76 35.04 -41.97
CA GLY A 164 -22.66 35.98 -41.28
C GLY A 164 -22.67 35.78 -39.75
N SER A 165 -22.17 36.65 -38.87
CA SER A 165 -22.13 38.12 -38.76
C SER A 165 -23.41 38.80 -38.23
N VAL A 166 -23.23 39.55 -37.13
CA VAL A 166 -23.95 40.75 -36.65
C VAL A 166 -24.65 40.64 -35.27
N ARG A 167 -24.49 41.73 -34.51
CA ARG A 167 -24.96 42.08 -33.16
C ARG A 167 -26.46 42.51 -33.19
N GLN A 168 -27.19 43.00 -32.17
CA GLN A 168 -26.99 43.38 -30.76
C GLN A 168 -28.39 43.61 -30.09
N HIS A 169 -28.44 43.77 -28.75
CA HIS A 169 -29.44 44.51 -27.95
C HIS A 169 -30.95 44.11 -27.89
N GLY A 170 -31.30 43.33 -26.85
CA GLY A 170 -32.06 43.73 -25.63
C GLY A 170 -33.42 44.47 -25.66
N ARG A 171 -34.39 43.96 -24.87
CA ARG A 171 -35.27 44.71 -23.90
C ARG A 171 -36.30 43.81 -23.19
N GLY A 172 -36.48 44.03 -21.88
CA GLY A 172 -37.74 44.04 -21.10
C GLY A 172 -38.73 42.84 -21.10
N PRO A 173 -39.17 42.34 -19.92
CA PRO A 173 -40.19 41.28 -19.83
C PRO A 173 -41.62 41.83 -19.91
N ALA A 174 -42.53 41.08 -20.55
CA ALA A 174 -43.97 41.36 -20.53
C ALA A 174 -44.68 40.41 -19.53
N GLN A 175 -45.49 40.99 -18.64
CA GLN A 175 -46.34 40.24 -17.70
C GLN A 175 -47.46 39.50 -18.45
N ARG A 176 -47.78 38.28 -18.01
CA ARG A 176 -48.87 37.47 -18.57
C ARG A 176 -49.99 37.37 -17.54
N ALA A 177 -51.15 37.94 -17.85
CA ALA A 177 -52.32 37.92 -16.96
C ALA A 177 -52.92 36.50 -16.85
N GLN A 178 -53.45 36.17 -15.68
CA GLN A 178 -54.20 34.94 -15.42
C GLN A 178 -55.70 35.14 -15.75
N PRO A 179 -56.39 34.11 -16.29
CA PRO A 179 -57.86 34.11 -16.40
C PRO A 179 -58.54 33.83 -15.04
N PRO A 180 -59.82 34.21 -14.86
CA PRO A 180 -60.50 34.14 -13.57
C PRO A 180 -60.90 32.71 -13.16
N VAL A 181 -60.93 32.48 -11.84
CA VAL A 181 -61.39 31.23 -11.21
C VAL A 181 -62.92 31.28 -11.05
N PRO A 182 -63.67 30.22 -11.43
CA PRO A 182 -65.10 30.14 -11.17
C PRO A 182 -65.40 29.76 -9.72
N THR A 183 -66.33 30.46 -9.09
CA THR A 183 -66.90 30.11 -7.78
C THR A 183 -68.01 29.07 -7.92
N TYR A 184 -67.95 28.01 -7.11
CA TYR A 184 -69.05 27.06 -6.92
C TYR A 184 -69.54 27.10 -5.46
N ALA A 185 -70.85 27.03 -5.29
CA ALA A 185 -71.49 26.92 -3.98
C ALA A 185 -71.43 25.47 -3.46
N PRO A 186 -71.49 25.23 -2.13
CA PRO A 186 -71.42 23.88 -1.58
C PRO A 186 -72.79 23.18 -1.65
N GLU A 187 -72.83 22.01 -2.27
CA GLU A 187 -73.86 21.00 -1.97
C GLU A 187 -73.47 20.23 -0.71
N LEU A 188 -74.47 19.86 0.09
CA LEU A 188 -74.30 19.10 1.33
C LEU A 188 -74.47 17.61 1.01
N GLU A 189 -73.36 16.87 0.92
CA GLU A 189 -73.39 15.41 0.88
C GLU A 189 -73.29 14.80 2.30
N GLU A 190 -74.08 13.76 2.54
CA GLU A 190 -74.11 13.02 3.80
C GLU A 190 -72.85 12.13 3.97
N PRO A 191 -72.41 11.84 5.21
CA PRO A 191 -71.13 11.18 5.44
C PRO A 191 -71.16 9.69 5.03
N MET A 192 -70.47 9.36 3.94
CA MET A 192 -70.09 7.99 3.63
C MET A 192 -69.21 7.40 4.75
N ALA A 193 -69.54 6.18 5.18
CA ALA A 193 -68.73 5.44 6.14
C ALA A 193 -67.35 5.12 5.54
N VAL A 194 -66.30 5.57 6.22
CA VAL A 194 -64.91 5.24 5.87
C VAL A 194 -64.61 3.83 6.34
N GLU A 195 -64.46 2.88 5.42
CA GLU A 195 -63.84 1.59 5.76
C GLU A 195 -62.39 1.82 6.22
N PRO A 196 -61.95 1.19 7.33
CA PRO A 196 -60.57 1.34 7.77
C PRO A 196 -59.62 0.74 6.74
N ALA A 197 -58.64 1.54 6.31
CA ALA A 197 -57.58 1.06 5.43
C ALA A 197 -56.90 -0.20 6.03
N PRO A 198 -56.50 -1.19 5.20
CA PRO A 198 -55.86 -2.39 5.69
C PRO A 198 -54.63 -2.01 6.50
N VAL A 199 -54.57 -2.53 7.74
CA VAL A 199 -53.45 -2.29 8.65
C VAL A 199 -52.19 -2.82 7.98
N SER A 200 -51.29 -1.90 7.59
CA SER A 200 -49.98 -2.27 7.07
C SER A 200 -49.24 -3.06 8.15
N GLU A 201 -49.16 -4.37 7.97
CA GLU A 201 -48.33 -5.23 8.80
C GLU A 201 -46.89 -4.71 8.65
N ARG A 202 -46.37 -4.09 9.72
CA ARG A 202 -44.96 -3.72 9.78
C ARG A 202 -44.15 -4.98 9.48
N PRO A 203 -43.17 -4.93 8.55
CA PRO A 203 -42.39 -6.11 8.22
C PRO A 203 -41.86 -6.76 9.49
N VAL A 204 -42.27 -8.01 9.72
CA VAL A 204 -41.75 -8.83 10.81
C VAL A 204 -40.23 -8.77 10.71
N HIS A 205 -39.58 -8.44 11.82
CA HIS A 205 -38.14 -8.16 11.87
C HIS A 205 -37.38 -9.23 11.08
N ALA A 206 -36.86 -8.85 9.91
CA ALA A 206 -35.95 -9.71 9.18
C ALA A 206 -34.81 -10.07 10.15
N PRO A 207 -34.39 -11.34 10.23
CA PRO A 207 -33.27 -11.71 11.10
C PRO A 207 -32.09 -10.79 10.77
N PRO A 208 -31.40 -10.24 11.80
CA PRO A 208 -30.34 -9.27 11.56
C PRO A 208 -29.33 -9.87 10.58
N ALA A 209 -28.96 -9.09 9.57
CA ALA A 209 -28.03 -9.56 8.54
C ALA A 209 -26.78 -10.13 9.21
N PRO A 210 -26.28 -11.31 8.78
CA PRO A 210 -25.17 -11.97 9.44
C PRO A 210 -23.98 -11.01 9.54
N VAL A 211 -23.39 -10.94 10.72
CA VAL A 211 -22.22 -10.09 10.98
C VAL A 211 -21.11 -10.54 10.01
N PRO A 212 -20.48 -9.63 9.26
CA PRO A 212 -19.41 -10.02 8.35
C PRO A 212 -18.20 -10.47 9.18
N HIS A 213 -17.58 -11.56 8.75
CA HIS A 213 -16.39 -12.14 9.40
C HIS A 213 -15.22 -12.18 8.40
N PRO A 214 -13.99 -11.85 8.82
CA PRO A 214 -12.80 -11.99 7.97
C PRO A 214 -12.57 -13.44 7.60
N ALA A 215 -11.94 -13.66 6.44
CA ALA A 215 -11.57 -15.01 6.03
C ALA A 215 -10.66 -15.67 7.09
N PRO A 216 -10.78 -16.99 7.39
CA PRO A 216 -10.10 -17.61 8.53
C PRO A 216 -8.57 -17.43 8.54
N GLN A 217 -7.94 -17.44 7.36
CA GLN A 217 -6.50 -17.18 7.20
C GLN A 217 -6.11 -15.72 7.48
N VAL A 218 -7.00 -14.76 7.21
CA VAL A 218 -6.81 -13.34 7.56
C VAL A 218 -6.99 -13.14 9.05
N LEU A 219 -7.97 -13.82 9.67
CA LEU A 219 -8.16 -13.78 11.11
C LEU A 219 -6.92 -14.31 11.86
N ALA A 220 -6.40 -15.47 11.46
CA ALA A 220 -5.18 -16.03 12.04
C ALA A 220 -3.95 -15.12 11.82
N ALA A 221 -3.86 -14.46 10.66
CA ALA A 221 -2.80 -13.48 10.39
C ALA A 221 -2.94 -12.22 11.25
N PHE A 222 -4.16 -11.73 11.47
CA PHE A 222 -4.48 -10.63 12.38
C PHE A 222 -4.06 -10.99 13.82
N GLU A 223 -4.47 -12.16 14.32
CA GLU A 223 -4.15 -12.60 15.68
C GLU A 223 -2.63 -12.73 15.90
N ALA A 224 -1.90 -13.21 14.90
CA ALA A 224 -0.44 -13.38 14.93
C ALA A 224 0.37 -12.10 14.66
N ALA A 225 -0.22 -11.02 14.14
CA ALA A 225 0.49 -9.78 13.82
C ALA A 225 0.76 -8.94 15.08
N LYS A 226 1.98 -8.39 15.20
CA LYS A 226 2.32 -7.40 16.25
C LYS A 226 1.43 -6.16 16.11
N GLY A 227 0.89 -5.67 17.23
CA GLY A 227 0.05 -4.47 17.29
C GLY A 227 -0.99 -4.55 18.40
N PHE A 228 -1.63 -3.42 18.71
CA PHE A 228 -2.45 -3.21 19.90
C PHE A 228 -3.95 -3.25 19.60
N MET A 229 -4.44 -4.34 19.00
CA MET A 229 -5.85 -4.50 18.63
C MET A 229 -6.42 -5.82 19.19
N PRO A 230 -7.17 -5.76 20.31
CA PRO A 230 -8.03 -6.83 20.81
C PRO A 230 -8.94 -7.44 19.73
N LEU A 231 -9.29 -8.72 19.88
CA LEU A 231 -10.06 -9.46 18.87
C LEU A 231 -11.48 -8.92 18.68
N ASP A 232 -12.16 -8.56 19.76
CA ASP A 232 -13.50 -7.99 19.75
C ASP A 232 -13.55 -6.60 19.10
N GLU A 233 -12.57 -5.73 19.40
CA GLU A 233 -12.39 -4.45 18.71
C GLU A 233 -12.02 -4.62 17.23
N GLY A 234 -11.12 -5.56 16.91
CA GLY A 234 -10.75 -5.87 15.52
C GLY A 234 -11.95 -6.34 14.69
N LEU A 235 -12.78 -7.23 15.22
CA LEU A 235 -14.02 -7.66 14.55
C LEU A 235 -15.03 -6.52 14.40
N ALA A 236 -15.09 -5.58 15.36
CA ALA A 236 -15.91 -4.38 15.24
C ALA A 236 -15.40 -3.42 14.15
N LEU A 237 -14.08 -3.24 14.02
CA LEU A 237 -13.42 -2.51 12.94
C LEU A 237 -13.71 -3.17 11.58
N TYR A 238 -13.59 -4.50 11.47
CA TYR A 238 -13.92 -5.25 10.25
C TYR A 238 -15.39 -5.05 9.84
N ALA A 239 -16.32 -5.13 10.81
CA ALA A 239 -17.73 -4.90 10.54
C ALA A 239 -18.02 -3.44 10.12
N ALA A 240 -17.29 -2.46 10.63
CA ALA A 240 -17.36 -1.07 10.14
C ALA A 240 -16.80 -0.95 8.72
N ALA A 241 -15.66 -1.56 8.44
CA ALA A 241 -15.00 -1.59 7.14
C ALA A 241 -15.90 -2.18 6.05
N CYS A 242 -16.51 -3.33 6.27
CA CYS A 242 -17.46 -3.93 5.31
C CYS A 242 -18.67 -3.03 5.02
N ARG A 243 -19.21 -2.33 6.04
CA ARG A 243 -20.32 -1.39 5.84
C ARG A 243 -19.90 -0.15 5.04
N ALA A 244 -18.74 0.42 5.34
CA ALA A 244 -18.22 1.60 4.65
C ALA A 244 -17.80 1.30 3.20
N ALA A 245 -17.26 0.10 2.95
CA ALA A 245 -16.82 -0.33 1.61
C ALA A 245 -17.99 -0.43 0.61
N ALA A 246 -19.23 -0.61 1.10
CA ALA A 246 -20.44 -0.58 0.27
C ALA A 246 -20.68 0.78 -0.42
N LEU A 247 -20.01 1.85 0.00
CA LEU A 247 -20.01 3.15 -0.69
C LEU A 247 -19.17 3.14 -1.99
N GLY A 248 -18.41 2.08 -2.26
CA GLY A 248 -17.49 2.01 -3.42
C GLY A 248 -16.27 2.94 -3.30
N LEU A 249 -15.94 3.37 -2.08
CA LEU A 249 -14.87 4.32 -1.78
C LEU A 249 -13.73 3.67 -0.99
N PRO A 250 -12.50 4.22 -1.03
CA PRO A 250 -11.37 3.70 -0.26
C PRO A 250 -11.62 3.72 1.25
N LEU A 251 -11.01 2.75 1.94
CA LEU A 251 -10.93 2.68 3.39
C LEU A 251 -9.55 3.18 3.82
N LEU A 252 -9.48 4.19 4.68
CA LEU A 252 -8.22 4.77 5.12
C LEU A 252 -7.94 4.51 6.60
N GLU A 253 -6.70 4.19 6.92
CA GLU A 253 -6.14 4.02 8.25
C GLU A 253 -5.01 5.04 8.49
N VAL A 254 -4.96 5.57 9.71
CA VAL A 254 -3.90 6.45 10.20
C VAL A 254 -3.28 5.79 11.42
N GLY A 255 -2.00 5.42 11.31
CA GLY A 255 -1.35 4.49 12.22
C GLY A 255 -1.39 3.06 11.65
N THR A 256 -0.27 2.61 11.09
CA THR A 256 -0.15 1.28 10.46
C THR A 256 0.53 0.30 11.41
N TYR A 257 1.52 0.79 12.16
CA TYR A 257 2.43 -0.02 12.96
C TYR A 257 3.01 -1.20 12.15
N CYS A 258 2.77 -2.44 12.58
CA CYS A 258 3.15 -3.67 11.88
C CYS A 258 2.01 -4.29 11.04
N GLY A 259 0.90 -3.59 10.86
CA GLY A 259 -0.19 -3.94 9.94
C GLY A 259 -1.33 -4.78 10.50
N ARG A 260 -1.47 -4.90 11.83
CA ARG A 260 -2.46 -5.79 12.47
C ARG A 260 -3.88 -5.45 12.02
N SER A 261 -4.35 -4.24 12.31
CA SER A 261 -5.64 -3.69 11.86
C SER A 261 -5.74 -3.61 10.33
N THR A 262 -4.66 -3.23 9.65
CA THR A 262 -4.60 -3.14 8.18
C THR A 262 -5.03 -4.43 7.47
N LEU A 263 -4.71 -5.61 8.02
CA LEU A 263 -5.14 -6.90 7.46
C LEU A 263 -6.67 -7.02 7.35
N LEU A 264 -7.40 -6.53 8.36
CA LEU A 264 -8.86 -6.56 8.39
C LEU A 264 -9.45 -5.56 7.40
N LEU A 265 -8.88 -4.35 7.33
CA LEU A 265 -9.29 -3.34 6.36
C LEU A 265 -9.02 -3.79 4.91
N ALA A 266 -7.88 -4.43 4.67
CA ALA A 266 -7.49 -4.97 3.37
C ALA A 266 -8.42 -6.11 2.90
N ASP A 267 -8.82 -7.01 3.79
CA ASP A 267 -9.77 -8.08 3.45
C ASP A 267 -11.18 -7.55 3.16
N ALA A 268 -11.66 -6.59 3.97
CA ALA A 268 -12.94 -5.92 3.71
C ALA A 268 -12.92 -5.13 2.39
N ALA A 269 -11.84 -4.39 2.11
CA ALA A 269 -11.65 -3.65 0.87
C ALA A 269 -11.61 -4.58 -0.35
N ARG A 270 -10.83 -5.66 -0.27
CA ARG A 270 -10.72 -6.72 -1.28
C ARG A 270 -12.07 -7.36 -1.59
N ALA A 271 -12.87 -7.67 -0.57
CA ALA A 271 -14.20 -8.25 -0.74
C ALA A 271 -15.18 -7.32 -1.48
N ALA A 272 -15.06 -6.01 -1.29
CA ALA A 272 -15.89 -4.99 -1.93
C ALA A 272 -15.32 -4.44 -3.27
N GLY A 273 -14.10 -4.83 -3.65
CA GLY A 273 -13.43 -4.30 -4.84
C GLY A 273 -12.93 -2.85 -4.71
N VAL A 274 -12.72 -2.36 -3.48
CA VAL A 274 -12.17 -1.03 -3.19
C VAL A 274 -10.72 -1.12 -2.69
N THR A 275 -10.05 0.02 -2.52
CA THR A 275 -8.67 0.09 -2.02
C THR A 275 -8.62 0.30 -0.51
N ALA A 276 -7.82 -0.48 0.21
CA ALA A 276 -7.36 -0.10 1.55
C ALA A 276 -6.12 0.80 1.44
N VAL A 277 -6.10 1.89 2.20
CA VAL A 277 -5.00 2.86 2.26
C VAL A 277 -4.58 2.97 3.72
N THR A 278 -3.28 2.96 4.00
CA THR A 278 -2.78 3.13 5.37
C THR A 278 -1.61 4.11 5.41
N VAL A 279 -1.56 4.94 6.44
CA VAL A 279 -0.66 6.10 6.54
C VAL A 279 0.11 6.07 7.86
N ASP A 280 1.43 5.92 7.78
CA ASP A 280 2.33 5.92 8.93
C ASP A 280 3.74 6.36 8.51
N HIS A 281 4.48 7.01 9.40
CA HIS A 281 5.90 7.30 9.19
C HIS A 281 6.81 6.13 9.58
N HIS A 282 6.26 5.09 10.21
CA HIS A 282 6.90 3.86 10.66
C HIS A 282 8.09 4.06 11.62
N ARG A 283 8.14 5.20 12.34
CA ARG A 283 9.20 5.53 13.32
C ARG A 283 8.77 5.46 14.78
N GLY A 284 7.62 4.82 15.02
CA GLY A 284 7.00 4.68 16.34
C GLY A 284 6.35 5.97 16.85
N SER A 285 5.26 5.81 17.61
CA SER A 285 4.69 6.90 18.43
C SER A 285 5.62 7.26 19.60
N GLU A 286 5.27 8.26 20.39
CA GLU A 286 6.12 8.78 21.49
C GLU A 286 6.32 7.72 22.57
N GLU A 287 5.23 7.03 22.91
CA GLU A 287 5.12 5.92 23.86
C GLU A 287 5.82 4.63 23.42
N GLN A 288 6.33 4.58 22.19
CA GLN A 288 7.05 3.45 21.59
C GLN A 288 8.57 3.70 21.46
N GLN A 289 9.07 4.86 21.89
CA GLN A 289 10.49 5.20 21.84
C GLN A 289 11.29 4.53 22.97
N PRO A 290 12.62 4.33 22.81
CA PRO A 290 13.46 3.72 23.85
C PRO A 290 13.27 4.36 25.24
N GLY A 291 12.93 3.53 26.23
CA GLY A 291 12.66 3.95 27.61
C GLY A 291 11.17 4.08 27.97
N TRP A 292 10.25 3.90 27.01
CA TRP A 292 8.80 3.88 27.25
C TRP A 292 8.21 2.46 27.27
N GLU A 293 7.01 2.32 27.84
CA GLU A 293 6.34 1.03 28.09
C GLU A 293 6.08 0.20 26.82
N TYR A 294 5.69 0.85 25.71
CA TYR A 294 5.37 0.17 24.46
C TYR A 294 6.56 0.09 23.48
N HIS A 295 7.79 0.26 23.98
CA HIS A 295 8.99 0.12 23.18
C HIS A 295 9.32 -1.34 22.89
N ASP A 296 9.34 -1.70 21.61
CA ASP A 296 9.79 -3.02 21.15
C ASP A 296 11.19 -2.92 20.52
N PRO A 297 12.25 -3.44 21.19
CA PRO A 297 13.61 -3.39 20.67
C PRO A 297 13.81 -4.26 19.42
N GLU A 298 12.94 -5.23 19.14
CA GLU A 298 12.99 -6.03 17.89
C GLU A 298 12.53 -5.23 16.67
N LEU A 299 11.90 -4.07 16.89
CA LEU A 299 11.45 -3.14 15.85
C LEU A 299 12.42 -1.97 15.65
N VAL A 300 13.59 -1.97 16.30
CA VAL A 300 14.67 -1.00 16.05
C VAL A 300 15.50 -1.46 14.86
N ASP A 301 15.83 -0.52 13.97
CA ASP A 301 16.73 -0.75 12.84
C ASP A 301 18.10 -1.23 13.35
N PRO A 302 18.60 -2.41 12.92
CA PRO A 302 19.84 -2.97 13.41
C PRO A 302 21.10 -2.24 12.90
N ASP A 303 20.98 -1.31 11.94
CA ASP A 303 22.08 -0.43 11.59
C ASP A 303 22.31 0.60 12.71
N PRO A 304 23.46 0.59 13.41
CA PRO A 304 23.74 1.55 14.49
C PRO A 304 23.87 3.00 14.01
N GLY A 305 24.03 3.23 12.70
CA GLY A 305 23.95 4.55 12.08
C GLY A 305 22.53 5.07 11.91
N VAL A 306 21.53 4.18 11.96
CA VAL A 306 20.09 4.54 11.98
C VAL A 306 19.57 4.53 13.42
N GLY A 307 19.66 3.37 14.11
CA GLY A 307 19.35 3.21 15.53
C GLY A 307 17.96 3.68 15.96
N ARG A 308 16.96 3.61 15.08
CA ARG A 308 15.58 4.09 15.28
C ARG A 308 14.59 2.97 15.04
N MET A 309 13.42 3.08 15.66
CA MET A 309 12.30 2.21 15.32
C MET A 309 12.00 2.26 13.81
N ASP A 310 11.74 1.10 13.20
CA ASP A 310 11.31 0.93 11.81
C ASP A 310 10.31 -0.23 11.70
N THR A 311 9.02 0.10 11.69
CA THR A 311 7.96 -0.93 11.60
C THR A 311 7.65 -1.34 10.15
N LEU A 312 8.12 -0.58 9.15
CA LEU A 312 7.82 -0.81 7.72
C LEU A 312 8.33 -2.17 7.20
N PRO A 313 9.55 -2.64 7.53
CA PRO A 313 10.01 -3.97 7.14
C PRO A 313 9.20 -5.12 7.74
N VAL A 314 8.58 -4.93 8.91
CA VAL A 314 7.69 -5.93 9.51
C VAL A 314 6.33 -5.88 8.84
N PHE A 315 5.74 -4.70 8.72
CA PHE A 315 4.47 -4.46 8.03
C PHE A 315 4.42 -5.06 6.61
N ARG A 316 5.46 -4.82 5.79
CA ARG A 316 5.56 -5.42 4.45
C ARG A 316 5.52 -6.95 4.49
N ARG A 317 6.22 -7.57 5.46
CA ARG A 317 6.19 -9.03 5.64
C ARG A 317 4.84 -9.53 6.16
N THR A 318 4.13 -8.75 6.97
CA THR A 318 2.76 -9.04 7.43
C THR A 318 1.81 -9.15 6.23
N LEU A 319 1.75 -8.13 5.38
CA LEU A 319 0.89 -8.12 4.19
C LEU A 319 1.25 -9.23 3.19
N PHE A 320 2.54 -9.43 2.92
CA PHE A 320 3.01 -10.47 2.01
C PHE A 320 2.60 -11.87 2.49
N LYS A 321 2.81 -12.19 3.77
CA LYS A 321 2.43 -13.50 4.35
C LYS A 321 0.92 -13.74 4.33
N ALA A 322 0.11 -12.69 4.46
CA ALA A 322 -1.35 -12.77 4.39
C ALA A 322 -1.90 -12.81 2.96
N GLY A 323 -1.07 -12.56 1.93
CA GLY A 323 -1.51 -12.46 0.53
C GLY A 323 -2.37 -11.22 0.24
N LEU A 324 -2.16 -10.12 0.98
CA LEU A 324 -2.97 -8.90 0.90
C LEU A 324 -2.20 -7.68 0.37
N GLU A 325 -0.92 -7.83 -0.02
CA GLU A 325 -0.08 -6.71 -0.47
C GLU A 325 -0.63 -5.98 -1.71
N ASP A 326 -1.24 -6.70 -2.67
CA ASP A 326 -1.86 -6.11 -3.87
C ASP A 326 -3.15 -5.31 -3.58
N HIS A 327 -3.68 -5.37 -2.37
CA HIS A 327 -4.93 -4.71 -1.96
C HIS A 327 -4.71 -3.48 -1.06
N VAL A 328 -3.46 -3.17 -0.71
CA VAL A 328 -3.11 -2.08 0.23
C VAL A 328 -2.16 -1.06 -0.41
N VAL A 329 -2.57 0.21 -0.38
CA VAL A 329 -1.70 1.35 -0.67
C VAL A 329 -1.08 1.83 0.65
N ALA A 330 0.16 1.42 0.89
CA ALA A 330 0.97 1.89 2.02
C ALA A 330 1.59 3.27 1.72
N VAL A 331 1.22 4.29 2.48
CA VAL A 331 1.76 5.65 2.37
C VAL A 331 2.71 5.95 3.52
N VAL A 332 4.02 5.95 3.22
CA VAL A 332 5.05 6.20 4.23
C VAL A 332 5.28 7.69 4.41
N GLY A 333 4.84 8.26 5.53
CA GLY A 333 4.98 9.69 5.84
C GLY A 333 4.15 10.13 7.04
N ARG A 334 4.39 11.36 7.55
CA ARG A 334 3.58 11.89 8.66
C ARG A 334 2.18 12.25 8.15
N SER A 335 1.15 11.77 8.84
CA SER A 335 -0.26 11.96 8.49
C SER A 335 -0.62 13.41 8.08
N PRO A 336 -0.31 14.46 8.86
CA PRO A 336 -0.62 15.85 8.46
C PRO A 336 0.09 16.34 7.19
N GLN A 337 1.20 15.72 6.77
CA GLN A 337 1.86 16.02 5.50
C GLN A 337 1.12 15.36 4.33
N VAL A 338 0.67 14.12 4.52
CA VAL A 338 -0.07 13.34 3.51
C VAL A 338 -1.47 13.93 3.29
N ALA A 339 -2.21 14.22 4.37
CA ALA A 339 -3.55 14.80 4.30
C ALA A 339 -3.61 16.08 3.45
N ARG A 340 -2.61 16.98 3.56
CA ARG A 340 -2.53 18.20 2.75
C ARG A 340 -2.47 17.96 1.23
N LEU A 341 -2.01 16.79 0.80
CA LEU A 341 -1.95 16.37 -0.60
C LEU A 341 -3.21 15.59 -1.03
N TRP A 342 -4.00 15.10 -0.07
CA TRP A 342 -5.15 14.23 -0.34
C TRP A 342 -6.35 14.98 -0.93
N ARG A 343 -7.01 14.39 -1.92
CA ARG A 343 -8.14 15.01 -2.64
C ARG A 343 -9.29 14.04 -2.96
N ALA A 344 -9.13 12.75 -2.66
CA ALA A 344 -10.14 11.73 -2.97
C ALA A 344 -11.14 11.59 -1.80
N PRO A 345 -12.44 11.36 -2.06
CA PRO A 345 -13.39 11.00 -1.02
C PRO A 345 -13.07 9.61 -0.44
N LEU A 346 -13.39 9.43 0.84
CA LEU A 346 -13.15 8.21 1.62
C LEU A 346 -14.47 7.66 2.14
N GLY A 347 -14.62 6.33 2.12
CA GLY A 347 -15.75 5.63 2.74
C GLY A 347 -15.54 5.45 4.24
N LEU A 348 -14.28 5.27 4.66
CA LEU A 348 -13.88 5.12 6.05
C LEU A 348 -12.57 5.85 6.34
N VAL A 349 -12.48 6.42 7.55
CA VAL A 349 -11.24 6.91 8.16
C VAL A 349 -11.14 6.27 9.54
N PHE A 350 -10.09 5.49 9.77
CA PHE A 350 -9.73 4.91 11.05
C PHE A 350 -8.53 5.67 11.63
N ILE A 351 -8.68 6.21 12.83
CA ILE A 351 -7.64 6.95 13.56
C ILE A 351 -7.14 6.08 14.71
N ASP A 352 -5.89 5.64 14.60
CA ASP A 352 -5.14 4.74 15.49
C ASP A 352 -3.66 5.17 15.54
N GLY A 353 -3.45 6.49 15.56
CA GLY A 353 -2.16 7.16 15.33
C GLY A 353 -1.38 7.47 16.61
N GLY A 354 -0.99 8.74 16.77
CA GLY A 354 -0.27 9.21 17.96
C GLY A 354 -1.21 9.67 19.08
N HIS A 355 -0.94 9.25 20.31
CA HIS A 355 -1.81 9.49 21.47
C HIS A 355 -1.67 10.87 22.16
N THR A 356 -0.93 11.81 21.58
CA THR A 356 -0.90 13.20 22.04
C THR A 356 -1.98 14.06 21.40
N ASP A 357 -2.36 15.14 22.10
CA ASP A 357 -3.36 16.10 21.59
C ASP A 357 -2.94 16.76 20.27
N GLU A 358 -1.64 16.88 19.98
CA GLU A 358 -1.16 17.38 18.69
C GLU A 358 -1.43 16.37 17.56
N HIS A 359 -1.01 15.11 17.75
CA HIS A 359 -1.17 14.06 16.75
C HIS A 359 -2.65 13.73 16.50
N ALA A 360 -3.42 13.37 17.54
CA ALA A 360 -4.82 13.03 17.40
C ALA A 360 -5.65 14.17 16.76
N ARG A 361 -5.40 15.44 17.14
CA ARG A 361 -6.05 16.59 16.51
C ARG A 361 -5.64 16.74 15.05
N GLY A 362 -4.35 16.60 14.73
CA GLY A 362 -3.83 16.71 13.36
C GLY A 362 -4.41 15.64 12.43
N ASP A 363 -4.60 14.43 12.94
CA ASP A 363 -5.22 13.32 12.21
C ASP A 363 -6.72 13.58 11.99
N TYR A 364 -7.44 13.98 13.05
CA TYR A 364 -8.86 14.35 12.96
C TYR A 364 -9.11 15.49 11.96
N GLU A 365 -8.38 16.61 12.08
CA GLU A 365 -8.53 17.78 11.23
C GLU A 365 -8.05 17.53 9.79
N GLY A 366 -7.05 16.66 9.61
CA GLY A 366 -6.52 16.30 8.30
C GLY A 366 -7.43 15.37 7.50
N TRP A 367 -8.04 14.37 8.15
CA TRP A 367 -8.72 13.29 7.44
C TRP A 367 -10.25 13.35 7.44
N THR A 368 -10.88 13.89 8.49
CA THR A 368 -12.35 13.95 8.53
C THR A 368 -13.00 14.78 7.41
N PRO A 369 -12.40 15.86 6.85
CA PRO A 369 -12.96 16.57 5.70
C PRO A 369 -12.99 15.75 4.39
N HIS A 370 -12.35 14.59 4.35
CA HIS A 370 -12.33 13.68 3.20
C HIS A 370 -13.37 12.56 3.26
N LEU A 371 -14.07 12.39 4.39
CA LEU A 371 -15.17 11.42 4.49
C LEU A 371 -16.34 11.83 3.61
N ALA A 372 -16.87 10.89 2.85
CA ALA A 372 -18.12 11.07 2.12
C ALA A 372 -19.34 11.11 3.08
N PRO A 373 -20.47 11.69 2.66
CA PRO A 373 -21.75 11.52 3.36
C PRO A 373 -22.09 10.04 3.52
N GLY A 374 -22.53 9.64 4.72
CA GLY A 374 -22.77 8.24 5.09
C GLY A 374 -21.50 7.42 5.41
N GLY A 375 -20.30 7.98 5.18
CA GLY A 375 -19.01 7.39 5.55
C GLY A 375 -18.80 7.25 7.06
N LEU A 376 -17.82 6.43 7.45
CA LEU A 376 -17.53 6.11 8.85
C LEU A 376 -16.20 6.70 9.33
N LEU A 377 -16.26 7.43 10.45
CA LEU A 377 -15.10 7.76 11.27
C LEU A 377 -14.99 6.71 12.37
N VAL A 378 -13.86 6.01 12.45
CA VAL A 378 -13.55 5.06 13.52
C VAL A 378 -12.37 5.60 14.32
N ILE A 379 -12.46 5.56 15.64
CA ILE A 379 -11.43 6.08 16.56
C ILE A 379 -11.13 4.98 17.58
N HIS A 380 -9.86 4.64 17.75
CA HIS A 380 -9.39 3.70 18.78
C HIS A 380 -9.02 4.42 20.09
N ASP A 381 -8.76 3.67 21.16
CA ASP A 381 -8.31 4.17 22.46
C ASP A 381 -9.12 5.35 23.05
N VAL A 382 -10.45 5.30 22.86
CA VAL A 382 -11.39 6.27 23.46
C VAL A 382 -11.73 5.87 24.89
N PHE A 383 -11.04 6.48 25.85
CA PHE A 383 -11.26 6.30 27.30
C PHE A 383 -12.05 7.48 27.92
N PRO A 384 -13.33 7.28 28.32
CA PRO A 384 -14.15 8.33 28.93
C PRO A 384 -13.76 8.69 30.37
N ASP A 385 -13.11 7.79 31.11
CA ASP A 385 -12.50 8.03 32.42
C ASP A 385 -10.97 8.26 32.27
N PRO A 386 -10.35 9.28 32.89
CA PRO A 386 -8.89 9.47 32.80
C PRO A 386 -8.07 8.42 33.55
N ALA A 387 -8.68 7.60 34.40
CA ALA A 387 -8.02 6.48 35.06
C ALA A 387 -7.76 5.31 34.11
N ASP A 388 -8.57 5.17 33.03
CA ASP A 388 -8.47 4.04 32.10
C ASP A 388 -7.43 4.26 30.98
N GLY A 389 -7.02 5.50 30.71
CA GLY A 389 -6.03 5.78 29.68
C GLY A 389 -5.91 7.24 29.22
N GLY A 390 -5.15 7.42 28.14
CA GLY A 390 -4.90 8.72 27.50
C GLY A 390 -6.17 9.41 26.99
N ARG A 391 -6.16 10.75 26.93
CA ARG A 391 -7.36 11.55 26.65
C ARG A 391 -7.45 12.15 25.24
N ALA A 392 -6.40 12.06 24.43
CA ALA A 392 -6.41 12.67 23.10
C ALA A 392 -7.46 12.04 22.16
N PRO A 393 -7.61 10.70 22.05
CA PRO A 393 -8.67 10.11 21.22
C PRO A 393 -10.08 10.46 21.73
N TYR A 394 -10.29 10.45 23.05
CA TYR A 394 -11.56 10.89 23.64
C TYR A 394 -11.92 12.34 23.28
N ARG A 395 -10.95 13.26 23.24
CA ARG A 395 -11.20 14.66 22.90
C ARG A 395 -11.61 14.84 21.44
N ILE A 396 -11.00 14.12 20.49
CA ILE A 396 -11.42 14.15 19.08
C ILE A 396 -12.76 13.44 18.86
N TYR A 397 -13.03 12.35 19.58
CA TYR A 397 -14.34 11.69 19.62
C TYR A 397 -15.45 12.65 20.12
N ARG A 398 -15.22 13.36 21.22
CA ARG A 398 -16.15 14.38 21.72
C ARG A 398 -16.34 15.51 20.71
N ARG A 399 -15.26 16.05 20.15
CA ARG A 399 -15.33 17.07 19.10
C ARG A 399 -16.17 16.64 17.90
N ALA A 400 -16.09 15.37 17.49
CA ALA A 400 -16.91 14.82 16.42
C ALA A 400 -18.41 14.87 16.77
N LEU A 401 -18.79 14.34 17.94
CA LEU A 401 -20.18 14.34 18.41
C LEU A 401 -20.73 15.75 18.68
N ASP A 402 -19.95 16.57 19.38
CA ASP A 402 -20.32 17.94 19.80
C ASP A 402 -20.46 18.89 18.59
N SER A 403 -19.92 18.51 17.42
CA SER A 403 -20.13 19.25 16.15
C SER A 403 -21.51 19.03 15.51
N GLY A 404 -22.24 17.98 15.91
CA GLY A 404 -23.48 17.55 15.27
C GLY A 404 -23.32 16.93 13.86
N ALA A 405 -22.11 16.93 13.29
CA ALA A 405 -21.84 16.34 11.97
C ALA A 405 -21.68 14.81 11.98
N PHE A 406 -21.57 14.21 13.18
CA PHE A 406 -21.36 12.78 13.39
C PHE A 406 -22.34 12.21 14.41
N ALA A 407 -22.84 11.00 14.15
CA ALA A 407 -23.63 10.22 15.10
C ALA A 407 -22.92 8.91 15.45
N GLU A 408 -22.89 8.53 16.73
CA GLU A 408 -22.35 7.23 17.14
C GLU A 408 -23.27 6.09 16.70
N VAL A 409 -22.68 5.05 16.11
CA VAL A 409 -23.41 3.87 15.61
C VAL A 409 -22.90 2.54 16.18
N ALA A 410 -21.72 2.54 16.82
CA ALA A 410 -21.25 1.43 17.65
C ALA A 410 -20.15 1.86 18.63
N ALA A 411 -20.10 1.22 19.79
CA ALA A 411 -18.99 1.24 20.72
C ALA A 411 -18.65 -0.19 21.14
N VAL A 412 -17.37 -0.56 21.08
CA VAL A 412 -16.85 -1.84 21.57
C VAL A 412 -15.58 -1.51 22.33
N ARG A 413 -15.56 -1.73 23.65
CA ARG A 413 -14.42 -1.39 24.54
C ARG A 413 -13.93 0.06 24.34
N SER A 414 -12.73 0.29 23.80
CA SER A 414 -12.16 1.62 23.50
C SER A 414 -12.47 2.09 22.07
N LEU A 415 -12.83 1.19 21.15
CA LEU A 415 -13.21 1.53 19.77
C LEU A 415 -14.56 2.26 19.71
N ARG A 416 -14.63 3.39 18.99
CA ARG A 416 -15.88 4.10 18.65
C ARG A 416 -16.05 4.19 17.14
N VAL A 417 -17.27 3.91 16.67
CA VAL A 417 -17.66 4.04 15.26
C VAL A 417 -18.72 5.11 15.14
N LEU A 418 -18.40 6.17 14.41
CA LEU A 418 -19.25 7.32 14.12
C LEU A 418 -19.59 7.34 12.64
N ARG A 419 -20.83 7.70 12.28
CA ARG A 419 -21.26 7.92 10.90
C ARG A 419 -21.36 9.42 10.62
N THR A 420 -20.87 9.87 9.47
CA THR A 420 -21.14 11.24 8.99
C THR A 420 -22.64 11.40 8.73
N ALA A 421 -23.19 12.55 9.10
CA ALA A 421 -24.56 12.89 8.71
C ALA A 421 -24.67 12.86 7.18
N GLU A 422 -25.74 12.26 6.65
CA GLU A 422 -26.09 12.45 5.25
C GLU A 422 -26.40 13.93 5.05
N GLN A 423 -25.74 14.59 4.09
CA GLN A 423 -26.18 15.92 3.68
C GLN A 423 -27.60 15.78 3.12
N ALA A 424 -28.57 16.39 3.78
CA ALA A 424 -29.92 16.48 3.27
C ALA A 424 -29.86 17.06 1.85
N ALA A 425 -30.33 16.30 0.85
CA ALA A 425 -30.25 16.67 -0.55
C ALA A 425 -31.20 17.86 -0.85
N GLY A 426 -30.77 19.08 -0.52
CA GLY A 426 -31.61 20.26 -0.61
C GLY A 426 -31.15 21.45 0.24
N ALA A 427 -29.98 22.00 -0.04
CA ALA A 427 -29.60 23.35 0.40
C ALA A 427 -28.75 24.05 -0.69
N ALA A 428 -29.37 24.30 -1.84
CA ALA A 428 -28.82 25.24 -2.82
C ALA A 428 -29.16 26.67 -2.37
N VAL A 429 -28.13 27.53 -2.31
CA VAL A 429 -28.23 29.00 -2.19
C VAL A 429 -27.23 29.60 -3.17
#